data_AF-A0A7J3TCB2-F1
#
_entry.id   AF-A0A7J3TCB2-F1
#
_cell.length_a   1.000
_cell.length_b   1.000
_cell.length_c   1.000
_cell.angle_alpha   90.00
_cell.angle_beta   90.00
_cell.angle_gamma   90.00
#
_symmetry.space_group_name_H-M   'P 1'
#
loop_
_entity.id
_entity.type
_entity.pdbx_description
1 polymer ?
#
loop_
_entity_poly.entity_id
_entity_poly.type
_entity_poly.pdbx_seq_one_letter_code
_entity_poly.pdbx_strand_id
1 'polypeptide(L)'
;MIGNIMSLSFNPSLILMDEPFDNVDQARRLKLLDMVEKTDAEMIINTHEFDLLNRLQGWGLYFIIEGKVFGKFQVSQLKNLYISRGELSQSLAVMDTSFGKFSITENSGTVPITSARNLNSLFDEVA
;
A
#
# COMPACT_ATOMS: atom_id res chain seq x y z
N MET A 1 -1.53 18.92 5.67
CA MET A 1 -0.60 19.41 4.61
C MET A 1 0.62 20.19 5.14
N ILE A 2 0.49 21.16 6.05
CA ILE A 2 1.66 21.95 6.51
C ILE A 2 2.79 21.06 7.05
N GLY A 3 2.45 20.05 7.87
CA GLY A 3 3.43 19.07 8.37
C GLY A 3 4.18 18.34 7.26
N ASN A 4 3.48 17.89 6.22
CA ASN A 4 4.08 17.20 5.07
C ASN A 4 5.05 18.12 4.29
N ILE A 5 4.69 19.40 4.14
CA ILE A 5 5.57 20.37 3.47
C ILE A 5 6.81 20.60 4.33
N MET A 6 6.64 20.77 5.64
CA MET A 6 7.76 20.95 6.57
C MET A 6 8.69 19.74 6.57
N SER A 7 8.16 18.51 6.56
CA SER A 7 8.99 17.31 6.56
C SER A 7 9.85 17.20 5.29
N LEU A 8 9.36 17.67 4.15
CA LEU A 8 10.11 17.70 2.88
C LEU A 8 11.11 18.86 2.77
N SER A 9 10.96 19.93 3.56
CA SER A 9 11.67 21.20 3.33
C SER A 9 13.11 21.26 3.89
N PHE A 10 13.51 20.32 4.74
CA PHE A 10 14.80 20.37 5.45
C PHE A 10 15.86 19.39 4.92
N ASN A 11 15.75 18.96 3.66
CA ASN A 11 16.65 17.99 3.03
C ASN A 11 16.92 16.75 3.92
N PRO A 12 15.87 16.10 4.44
CA PRO A 12 16.02 14.98 5.37
C PRO A 12 16.63 13.77 4.68
N SER A 13 17.32 12.92 5.44
CA SER A 13 17.77 11.61 4.94
C SER A 13 16.66 10.55 5.01
N LEU A 14 15.69 10.70 5.92
CA LEU A 14 14.58 9.78 6.15
C LEU A 14 13.30 10.56 6.48
N ILE A 15 12.17 10.19 5.87
CA ILE A 15 10.85 10.75 6.17
C ILE A 15 9.87 9.63 6.46
N LEU A 16 9.13 9.77 7.56
CA LEU A 16 7.98 8.94 7.89
C LEU A 16 6.73 9.82 7.73
N MET A 17 5.83 9.45 6.84
CA MET A 17 4.58 10.18 6.65
C MET A 17 3.40 9.32 7.07
N ASP A 18 2.62 9.85 8.03
CA ASP A 18 1.38 9.24 8.51
C ASP A 18 0.19 9.78 7.72
N GLU A 19 -0.45 8.96 6.89
CA GLU A 19 -1.64 9.30 6.07
C GLU A 19 -1.54 10.67 5.36
N PRO A 20 -0.46 10.96 4.61
CA PRO A 20 -0.18 12.32 4.14
C PRO A 20 -1.18 12.88 3.11
N PHE A 21 -2.04 12.04 2.55
CA PHE A 21 -3.01 12.40 1.53
C PHE A 21 -4.44 12.52 2.06
N ASP A 22 -4.67 12.15 3.32
CA ASP A 22 -6.00 12.20 3.92
C ASP A 22 -6.51 13.66 4.03
N ASN A 23 -7.80 13.85 3.75
CA ASN A 23 -8.45 15.16 3.72
C ASN A 23 -7.78 16.21 2.79
N VAL A 24 -6.95 15.78 1.84
CA VAL A 24 -6.34 16.63 0.81
C VAL A 24 -7.14 16.52 -0.49
N ASP A 25 -7.46 17.64 -1.14
CA ASP A 25 -8.10 17.61 -2.45
C ASP A 25 -7.16 17.08 -3.55
N GLN A 26 -7.76 16.55 -4.62
CA GLN A 26 -7.02 15.89 -5.69
C GLN A 26 -5.88 16.73 -6.29
N ALA A 27 -6.09 18.03 -6.50
CA ALA A 27 -5.06 18.88 -7.11
C ALA A 27 -3.85 19.04 -6.20
N ARG A 28 -4.06 19.14 -4.88
CA ARG A 28 -2.97 19.21 -3.91
C ARG A 28 -2.33 17.84 -3.63
N ARG A 29 -3.07 16.74 -3.71
CA ARG A 29 -2.51 15.36 -3.65
C ARG A 29 -1.46 15.14 -4.73
N LEU A 30 -1.78 15.52 -5.97
CA LEU A 30 -0.84 15.40 -7.09
C LEU A 30 0.44 16.22 -6.86
N LYS A 31 0.32 17.46 -6.36
CA LYS A 31 1.50 18.27 -6.01
C LYS A 31 2.35 17.64 -4.91
N LEU A 32 1.73 17.04 -3.92
CA LEU A 32 2.45 16.34 -2.85
C LEU A 32 3.16 15.09 -3.38
N LEU A 33 2.50 14.31 -4.24
CA LEU A 33 3.14 13.18 -4.93
C LEU A 33 4.34 13.63 -5.76
N ASP A 34 4.23 14.71 -6.52
CA ASP A 34 5.36 15.27 -7.29
C ASP A 34 6.54 15.67 -6.40
N MET A 35 6.28 16.16 -5.17
CA MET A 35 7.32 16.48 -4.21
C MET A 35 7.95 15.22 -3.61
N VAL A 36 7.11 14.21 -3.28
CA VAL A 36 7.55 12.90 -2.79
C VAL A 36 8.44 12.22 -3.83
N GLU A 37 8.09 12.23 -5.12
CA GLU A 37 8.92 11.58 -6.16
C GLU A 37 10.25 12.30 -6.41
N LYS A 38 10.37 13.58 -6.07
CA LYS A 38 11.57 14.40 -6.33
C LYS A 38 12.54 14.48 -5.16
N THR A 39 12.16 14.04 -3.97
CA THR A 39 13.05 14.07 -2.82
C THR A 39 13.98 12.85 -2.84
N ASP A 40 15.25 13.07 -2.51
CA ASP A 40 16.27 12.01 -2.42
C ASP A 40 16.24 11.27 -1.07
N ALA A 41 15.33 11.66 -0.16
CA ALA A 41 15.17 11.03 1.14
C ALA A 41 14.65 9.60 1.03
N GLU A 42 15.10 8.71 1.92
CA GLU A 42 14.39 7.45 2.16
C GLU A 42 13.02 7.73 2.78
N MET A 43 11.99 7.00 2.36
CA MET A 43 10.62 7.29 2.77
C MET A 43 9.83 6.06 3.13
N ILE A 44 9.06 6.19 4.22
CA ILE A 44 8.00 5.27 4.58
C ILE A 44 6.71 6.08 4.64
N ILE A 45 5.74 5.65 3.85
CA ILE A 45 4.41 6.25 3.80
C ILE A 45 3.42 5.14 4.11
N ASN A 46 2.58 5.34 5.13
CA ASN A 46 1.40 4.51 5.30
C ASN A 46 0.20 5.20 4.65
N THR A 47 -0.70 4.38 4.12
CA THR A 47 -1.99 4.87 3.67
C THR A 47 -2.99 3.73 3.59
N HIS A 48 -4.27 4.04 3.81
CA HIS A 48 -5.37 3.14 3.50
C HIS A 48 -5.93 3.33 2.08
N GLU A 49 -5.42 4.28 1.28
CA GLU A 49 -5.93 4.60 -0.06
C GLU A 49 -5.14 3.91 -1.19
N PHE A 50 -5.75 2.96 -1.89
CA PHE A 50 -5.05 2.23 -2.98
C PHE A 50 -4.86 3.06 -4.25
N ASP A 51 -5.67 4.10 -4.47
CA ASP A 51 -5.60 4.93 -5.69
C ASP A 51 -4.22 5.59 -5.87
N LEU A 52 -3.52 5.87 -4.77
CA LEU A 52 -2.18 6.48 -4.74
C LEU A 52 -1.11 5.56 -5.33
N LEU A 53 -1.28 4.24 -5.18
CA LEU A 53 -0.32 3.23 -5.64
C LEU A 53 -0.14 3.27 -7.17
N ASN A 54 -1.12 3.77 -7.92
CA ASN A 54 -1.00 3.94 -9.37
C ASN A 54 0.12 4.91 -9.79
N ARG A 55 0.54 5.81 -8.91
CA ARG A 55 1.65 6.75 -9.16
C ARG A 55 2.98 6.25 -8.61
N LEU A 56 2.94 5.44 -7.55
CA LEU A 56 4.13 4.96 -6.84
C LEU A 56 4.67 3.62 -7.37
N GLN A 57 4.63 3.35 -8.67
CA GLN A 57 4.93 2.03 -9.25
C GLN A 57 6.34 1.50 -8.92
N GLY A 58 7.31 2.39 -8.70
CA GLY A 58 8.68 2.03 -8.31
C GLY A 58 8.87 1.69 -6.83
N TRP A 59 7.84 1.88 -6.00
CA TRP A 59 7.94 1.76 -4.55
C TRP A 59 7.77 0.32 -4.08
N GLY A 60 8.40 0.01 -2.93
CA GLY A 60 8.10 -1.20 -2.17
C GLY A 60 6.72 -1.10 -1.54
N LEU A 61 5.99 -2.20 -1.52
CA LEU A 61 4.67 -2.32 -0.95
C LEU A 61 4.69 -3.35 0.19
N TYR A 62 4.08 -2.96 1.30
CA TYR A 62 3.87 -3.80 2.47
C TYR A 62 2.43 -3.63 2.93
N PHE A 63 1.81 -4.72 3.37
CA PHE A 63 0.49 -4.68 4.01
C PHE A 63 0.68 -4.86 5.51
N ILE A 64 -0.04 -4.07 6.31
CA ILE A 64 -0.04 -4.20 7.76
C ILE A 64 -1.45 -4.59 8.21
N ILE A 65 -1.58 -5.77 8.80
CA ILE A 65 -2.85 -6.32 9.27
C ILE A 65 -2.62 -6.96 10.62
N GLU A 66 -3.46 -6.62 11.60
CA GLU A 66 -3.38 -7.13 12.98
C GLU A 66 -1.96 -7.00 13.60
N GLY A 67 -1.28 -5.89 13.31
CA GLY A 67 0.07 -5.61 13.79
C GLY A 67 1.17 -6.45 13.13
N LYS A 68 0.85 -7.28 12.13
CA LYS A 68 1.81 -8.05 11.34
C LYS A 68 2.06 -7.36 10.00
N VAL A 69 3.30 -7.43 9.53
CA VAL A 69 3.72 -6.86 8.23
C VAL A 69 3.89 -7.97 7.21
N PHE A 70 3.28 -7.82 6.05
CA PHE A 70 3.30 -8.76 4.94
C PHE A 70 3.94 -8.11 3.70
N GLY A 71 4.90 -8.80 3.10
CA GLY A 71 5.73 -8.29 1.99
C GLY A 71 7.09 -8.98 1.96
N LYS A 72 8.07 -8.46 1.23
CA LYS A 72 8.04 -7.25 0.39
C LYS A 72 7.38 -7.53 -0.96
N PHE A 73 6.48 -6.65 -1.38
CA PHE A 73 5.99 -6.60 -2.76
C PHE A 73 6.52 -5.35 -3.46
N GLN A 74 6.37 -5.29 -4.78
CA GLN A 74 6.51 -4.04 -5.53
C GLN A 74 5.12 -3.50 -5.89
N VAL A 75 4.95 -2.17 -5.84
CA VAL A 75 3.69 -1.55 -6.26
C VAL A 75 3.37 -1.86 -7.73
N SER A 76 4.38 -2.04 -8.59
CA SER A 76 4.20 -2.51 -9.97
C SER A 76 3.56 -3.88 -10.08
N GLN A 77 3.71 -4.74 -9.07
CA GLN A 77 3.09 -6.07 -9.04
C GLN A 77 1.62 -6.01 -8.64
N LEU A 78 1.13 -4.90 -8.06
CA LEU A 78 -0.22 -4.80 -7.49
C LEU A 78 -1.32 -5.29 -8.43
N LYS A 79 -1.21 -5.01 -9.73
CA LYS A 79 -2.17 -5.45 -10.77
C LYS A 79 -2.24 -6.97 -10.95
N ASN A 80 -1.17 -7.65 -10.60
CA ASN A 80 -1.02 -9.09 -10.72
C ASN A 80 -1.17 -9.79 -9.36
N LEU A 81 -1.34 -9.04 -8.27
CA LEU A 81 -1.54 -9.63 -6.95
C LEU A 81 -3.02 -9.97 -6.75
N TYR A 82 -3.25 -11.18 -6.27
CA TYR A 82 -4.57 -11.67 -5.91
C TYR A 82 -4.56 -12.11 -4.45
N ILE A 83 -5.72 -12.02 -3.82
CA ILE A 83 -5.97 -12.55 -2.48
C ILE A 83 -7.01 -13.68 -2.57
N SER A 84 -6.74 -14.76 -1.85
CA SER A 84 -7.60 -15.94 -1.79
C SER A 84 -7.72 -16.43 -0.35
N ARG A 85 -8.89 -16.93 0.06
CA ARG A 85 -9.06 -17.55 1.38
C ARG A 85 -8.34 -18.90 1.41
N GLY A 86 -7.72 -19.20 2.56
CA GLY A 86 -6.98 -20.43 2.80
C GLY A 86 -5.47 -20.30 2.54
N GLU A 87 -4.79 -21.43 2.66
CA GLU A 87 -3.35 -21.56 2.45
C GLU A 87 -3.09 -22.22 1.09
N LEU A 88 -2.59 -21.43 0.13
CA LEU A 88 -2.28 -21.89 -1.21
C LEU A 88 -0.78 -22.19 -1.33
N SER A 89 -0.44 -23.29 -2.00
CA SER A 89 0.94 -23.74 -2.19
C SER A 89 1.80 -22.80 -3.04
N GLN A 90 1.17 -21.93 -3.85
CA GLN A 90 1.85 -20.94 -4.71
C GLN A 90 1.79 -19.52 -4.12
N SER A 91 1.56 -19.38 -2.82
CA SER A 91 1.44 -18.08 -2.16
C SER A 91 2.79 -17.37 -2.05
N LEU A 92 2.77 -16.06 -2.36
CA LEU A 92 3.87 -15.14 -2.07
C LEU A 92 3.90 -14.78 -0.58
N ALA A 93 2.72 -14.73 0.06
CA ALA A 93 2.58 -14.52 1.50
C ALA A 93 1.30 -15.16 1.99
N VAL A 94 1.33 -15.68 3.23
CA VAL A 94 0.15 -16.17 3.94
C VAL A 94 -0.12 -15.25 5.13
N MET A 95 -1.30 -14.65 5.15
CA MET A 95 -1.81 -13.82 6.23
C MET A 95 -2.66 -14.68 7.16
N ASP A 96 -2.18 -14.86 8.39
CA ASP A 96 -2.95 -15.51 9.45
C ASP A 96 -3.61 -14.42 10.31
N THR A 97 -4.91 -14.22 10.09
CA THR A 97 -5.73 -13.17 10.71
C THR A 97 -6.91 -13.75 11.49
N SER A 98 -7.56 -12.94 12.31
CA SER A 98 -8.78 -13.32 13.03
C SER A 98 -9.96 -13.70 12.12
N PHE A 99 -9.95 -13.25 10.86
CA PHE A 99 -10.96 -13.59 9.84
C PHE A 99 -10.66 -14.91 9.12
N GLY A 100 -9.49 -15.50 9.38
CA GLY A 100 -8.99 -16.74 8.80
C GLY A 100 -7.64 -16.57 8.12
N LYS A 101 -7.16 -17.65 7.50
CA LYS A 101 -5.96 -17.60 6.67
C LYS A 101 -6.28 -17.06 5.29
N PHE A 102 -5.46 -16.16 4.77
CA PHE A 102 -5.52 -15.65 3.41
C PHE A 102 -4.17 -15.79 2.73
N SER A 103 -4.16 -16.13 1.46
CA SER A 103 -2.94 -16.22 0.64
C SER A 103 -2.92 -15.10 -0.37
N ILE A 104 -1.80 -14.36 -0.42
CA ILE A 104 -1.47 -13.50 -1.57
C ILE A 104 -0.74 -14.36 -2.59
N THR A 105 -1.19 -14.30 -3.83
CA THR A 105 -0.63 -15.02 -4.99
C THR A 105 -0.40 -14.05 -6.15
N GLU A 106 0.50 -14.40 -7.06
CA GLU A 106 0.74 -13.63 -8.28
C GLU A 106 0.08 -14.31 -9.48
N ASN A 107 -0.57 -13.54 -10.35
CA ASN A 107 -1.21 -13.96 -11.60
C ASN A 107 -2.33 -15.01 -11.49
N SER A 108 -2.67 -15.46 -10.29
CA SER A 108 -3.70 -16.46 -10.03
C SER A 108 -4.33 -16.22 -8.66
N GLY A 109 -5.62 -16.45 -8.49
CA GLY A 109 -6.33 -16.28 -7.22
C GLY A 109 -7.78 -15.85 -7.41
N THR A 110 -8.48 -15.63 -6.30
CA THR A 110 -9.93 -15.35 -6.33
C THR A 110 -10.22 -13.87 -6.62
N VAL A 111 -9.60 -12.95 -5.87
CA VAL A 111 -9.91 -11.52 -5.93
C VAL A 111 -8.63 -10.74 -6.24
N PRO A 112 -8.56 -9.93 -7.31
CA PRO A 112 -7.44 -9.04 -7.55
C PRO A 112 -7.35 -7.98 -6.44
N ILE A 113 -6.16 -7.70 -5.90
CA ILE A 113 -6.00 -6.66 -4.86
C ILE A 113 -6.49 -5.28 -5.35
N THR A 114 -6.42 -5.03 -6.66
CA THR A 114 -6.89 -3.79 -7.29
C THR A 114 -8.41 -3.65 -7.38
N SER A 115 -9.22 -4.69 -7.09
CA SER A 115 -10.69 -4.57 -7.11
C SER A 115 -11.20 -3.67 -5.98
N ALA A 116 -10.44 -3.60 -4.89
CA ALA A 116 -10.84 -2.95 -3.67
C ALA A 116 -10.19 -1.57 -3.49
N ARG A 117 -10.84 -0.75 -2.67
CA ARG A 117 -10.34 0.59 -2.29
C ARG A 117 -9.35 0.53 -1.13
N ASN A 118 -9.48 -0.47 -0.27
CA ASN A 118 -8.65 -0.72 0.89
C ASN A 118 -8.67 -2.20 1.30
N LEU A 119 -7.81 -2.58 2.26
CA LEU A 119 -7.71 -3.95 2.76
C LEU A 119 -9.00 -4.49 3.41
N ASN A 120 -9.77 -3.66 4.10
CA ASN A 120 -11.00 -4.13 4.75
C ASN A 120 -12.02 -4.59 3.70
N SER A 121 -12.21 -3.81 2.64
CA SER A 121 -13.07 -4.22 1.52
C SER A 121 -12.59 -5.50 0.83
N LEU A 122 -11.28 -5.78 0.79
CA LEU A 122 -10.77 -7.05 0.26
C LEU A 122 -11.15 -8.24 1.12
N PHE A 123 -11.07 -8.11 2.45
CA PHE A 123 -11.45 -9.19 3.33
C PHE A 123 -12.94 -9.48 3.25
N ASP A 124 -13.78 -8.45 3.14
CA ASP A 124 -15.22 -8.61 2.96
C ASP A 124 -15.57 -9.32 1.63
N GLU A 125 -14.81 -9.09 0.55
CA GLU A 125 -15.00 -9.77 -0.74
C GLU A 125 -14.58 -11.26 -0.74
N VAL A 126 -13.69 -11.65 0.18
CA VAL A 126 -13.09 -13.00 0.24
C VAL A 126 -13.65 -13.84 1.40
N ALA A 127 -14.36 -13.22 2.35
CA ALA A 127 -15.00 -13.86 3.51
C ALA A 127 -16.24 -14.69 3.14
#